data_AF-A0A934KA63-F1
#
_entry.id   AF-A0A934KA63-F1
#
_cell.length_a   1.000
_cell.length_b   1.000
_cell.length_c   1.000
_cell.angle_alpha   90.00
_cell.angle_beta   90.00
_cell.angle_gamma   90.00
#
_symmetry.space_group_name_H-M   'P 1'
#
loop_
_entity.id
_entity.type
_entity.pdbx_description
1 polymer ?
#
loop_
_entity_poly.entity_id
_entity_poly.type
_entity_poly.pdbx_seq_one_letter_code
_entity_poly.pdbx_strand_id
1 'polypeptide(L)' 'MTVGTPAGHERFYRAVGETAKQRAIPPPCEPDMAKVDAGARSHGVELLGPPPSSQPAH' A
#
# COMPACT_ATOMS: atom_id res chain seq x y z
N MET A 1 -14.73 -12.38 6.55
CA MET A 1 -14.62 -12.05 5.11
C MET A 1 -13.15 -11.83 4.82
N THR A 2 -12.50 -12.81 4.20
CA THR A 2 -11.08 -12.69 3.81
C THR A 2 -11.06 -12.00 2.45
N VAL A 3 -10.44 -10.83 2.35
CA VAL A 3 -10.06 -10.27 1.04
C VAL A 3 -8.83 -11.04 0.58
N GLY A 4 -9.06 -12.18 -0.09
CA GLY A 4 -8.01 -12.96 -0.72
C GLY A 4 -8.21 -12.95 -2.22
N THR A 5 -7.39 -12.21 -2.96
CA THR A 5 -7.27 -12.45 -4.40
C THR A 5 -6.40 -13.69 -4.59
N PRO A 6 -6.72 -14.59 -5.55
CA PRO A 6 -5.92 -15.79 -5.83
C PRO A 6 -4.42 -15.51 -6.14
N ALA A 7 -4.04 -14.26 -6.36
CA ALA A 7 -2.72 -13.82 -6.80
C ALA A 7 -1.76 -13.32 -5.69
N GLY A 8 -2.15 -13.37 -4.41
CA GLY A 8 -1.19 -13.14 -3.31
C GLY A 8 -0.87 -11.67 -3.04
N HIS A 9 -1.91 -10.85 -2.86
CA HIS A 9 -1.79 -9.46 -2.43
C HIS A 9 -0.97 -9.32 -1.12
N GLU A 10 -0.94 -10.33 -0.24
CA GLU A 10 -0.06 -10.31 0.94
C GLU A 10 1.43 -10.19 0.59
N ARG A 11 1.85 -10.69 -0.58
CA ARG A 11 3.26 -10.60 -1.02
C ARG A 11 3.66 -9.17 -1.33
N PHE A 12 2.73 -8.34 -1.84
CA PHE A 12 2.96 -6.92 -2.03
C PHE A 12 3.24 -6.23 -0.69
N TYR A 13 2.39 -6.43 0.32
CA TYR A 13 2.60 -5.86 1.65
C TYR A 13 3.93 -6.30 2.29
N ARG A 14 4.33 -7.56 2.07
CA ARG A 14 5.64 -8.07 2.52
C ARG A 14 6.81 -7.43 1.78
N ALA A 15 6.65 -7.07 0.52
CA ALA A 15 7.71 -6.48 -0.30
C ALA A 15 7.93 -4.99 0.01
N VAL A 16 6.85 -4.24 0.30
CA VAL A 16 6.91 -2.79 0.53
C VAL A 16 7.00 -2.41 2.01
N GLY A 17 6.59 -3.30 2.92
CA GLY A 17 6.57 -3.06 4.35
C GLY A 17 7.64 -3.81 5.14
N GLU A 18 7.72 -3.51 6.43
CA GLU A 18 8.56 -4.22 7.39
C GLU A 18 7.70 -5.07 8.35
N THR A 19 8.30 -6.14 8.88
CA THR A 19 7.61 -6.98 9.88
C THR A 19 7.40 -6.19 11.17
N ALA A 20 6.16 -6.13 11.65
CA ALA A 20 5.84 -5.49 12.92
C ALA A 20 6.54 -6.19 14.09
N LYS A 21 7.26 -5.42 14.92
CA LYS A 21 7.96 -5.92 16.11
C LYS A 21 7.06 -5.99 17.34
N GLN A 22 5.94 -5.26 17.33
CA GLN A 22 5.02 -5.11 18.44
C GLN A 22 3.59 -5.06 17.92
N ARG A 23 2.63 -5.46 18.76
CA ARG A 23 1.20 -5.43 18.43
C ARG A 23 0.61 -4.04 18.73
N ALA A 24 1.15 -3.02 18.10
CA ALA A 24 0.72 -1.63 18.21
C ALA A 24 0.70 -0.99 16.81
N ILE A 25 -0.16 0.02 16.62
CA ILE A 25 -0.17 0.80 15.37
C ILE A 25 1.06 1.73 15.39
N PRO A 26 1.95 1.69 14.39
CA PRO A 26 3.09 2.58 14.33
C PRO A 26 2.61 4.04 14.20
N PRO A 27 3.36 4.99 14.75
CA PRO A 27 3.08 6.40 14.48
C PRO A 27 3.17 6.68 12.98
N PRO A 28 2.43 7.68 12.45
CA PRO A 28 2.52 8.06 11.06
C PRO A 28 3.97 8.37 10.65
N CYS A 29 4.38 7.86 9.50
CA CYS A 29 5.69 8.13 8.91
C CYS A 29 5.55 8.28 7.40
N GLU A 30 6.51 8.94 6.77
CA GLU A 30 6.55 9.04 5.32
C GLU A 30 6.88 7.66 4.70
N PRO A 31 6.11 7.21 3.70
CA PRO A 31 6.40 5.95 3.02
C PRO A 31 7.61 6.08 2.09
N ASP A 32 8.37 5.00 1.96
CA ASP A 32 9.41 4.87 0.93
C ASP A 32 8.76 4.64 -0.44
N MET A 33 8.47 5.72 -1.14
CA MET A 33 7.76 5.67 -2.42
C MET A 33 8.53 4.89 -3.49
N ALA A 34 9.87 4.83 -3.43
CA ALA A 34 10.66 4.05 -4.39
C ALA A 34 10.43 2.54 -4.21
N LYS A 35 10.36 2.06 -2.96
CA LYS A 35 9.99 0.67 -2.67
C LYS A 35 8.55 0.36 -3.05
N VAL A 36 7.64 1.31 -2.79
CA VAL A 36 6.23 1.17 -3.10
C VAL A 36 6.01 1.04 -4.61
N ASP A 37 6.66 1.88 -5.42
CA ASP A 37 6.59 1.82 -6.88
C ASP A 37 7.18 0.52 -7.45
N ALA A 38 8.32 0.07 -6.93
CA ALA A 38 8.95 -1.18 -7.34
C ALA A 38 8.09 -2.40 -7.00
N GLY A 39 7.51 -2.41 -5.79
CA GLY A 39 6.57 -3.45 -5.36
C GLY A 39 5.30 -3.46 -6.20
N ALA A 40 4.76 -2.28 -6.51
CA ALA A 40 3.54 -2.16 -7.30
C ALA A 40 3.69 -2.76 -8.70
N ARG A 41 4.77 -2.41 -9.41
CA ARG A 41 5.12 -2.97 -10.72
C ARG A 41 5.29 -4.49 -10.69
N SER A 42 5.95 -5.01 -9.66
CA SER A 42 6.28 -6.44 -9.54
C SER A 42 5.05 -7.31 -9.21
N HIS A 43 4.05 -6.72 -8.56
CA HIS A 43 2.85 -7.42 -8.09
C HIS A 43 1.59 -7.11 -8.89
N GLY A 44 1.71 -6.36 -10.01
CA GLY A 44 0.57 -5.97 -10.83
C GLY A 44 -0.42 -5.05 -10.10
N VAL A 45 0.07 -4.30 -9.10
CA VAL A 45 -0.72 -3.31 -8.37
C VAL A 45 -0.60 -1.98 -9.10
N GLU A 46 -1.74 -1.37 -9.41
CA GLU A 46 -1.80 -0.03 -9.97
C GLU A 46 -2.06 0.99 -8.84
N LEU A 47 -1.11 1.92 -8.65
CA LEU A 47 -1.26 3.01 -7.71
C LEU A 47 -1.90 4.19 -8.43
N LEU A 48 -3.17 4.41 -8.16
CA LEU A 48 -3.88 5.57 -8.65
C LEU A 48 -3.51 6.79 -7.82
N GLY A 49 -3.27 7.91 -8.51
CA GLY A 49 -3.11 9.20 -7.86
C GLY A 49 -4.35 9.60 -7.05
N PRO A 50 -4.29 10.73 -6.31
CA PRO A 50 -5.43 11.19 -5.55
C PRO A 50 -6.68 11.25 -6.44
N PRO A 51 -7.82 10.68 -6.00
CA PRO A 51 -9.03 10.65 -6.81
C PRO A 51 -9.48 12.08 -7.13
N PRO A 52 -10.05 12.33 -8.32
CA PRO A 52 -10.57 13.64 -8.70
C PRO A 52 -11.90 13.92 -7.96
N SER A 53 -11.84 14.14 -6.64
CA SER A 53 -12.82 14.88 -5.82
C SER A 53 -12.56 14.69 -4.31
N SER A 54 -11.63 15.47 -3.79
CA SER A 54 -11.86 16.25 -2.57
C SER A 54 -11.33 17.67 -2.82
N GLN A 55 -11.81 18.29 -3.90
CA GLN A 55 -11.85 19.75 -4.01
C GLN A 55 -13.29 20.16 -3.67
N PRO A 56 -13.51 21.12 -2.74
CA PRO A 56 -14.84 21.68 -2.58
C PRO A 56 -15.21 22.38 -3.88
N ALA A 57 -16.36 22.00 -4.45
CA ALA A 57 -17.00 22.79 -5.49
C ALA A 57 -17.37 24.15 -4.87
N HIS A 58 -16.91 25.22 -5.51
CA HIS A 58 -17.35 26.59 -5.21
C HIS A 58 -18.83 26.76 -5.57
#